data_AF-A0A3A9F0Y5-F1
#
_entry.id   AF-A0A3A9F0Y5-F1
#
_cell.length_a   1.000
_cell.length_b   1.000
_cell.length_c   1.000
_cell.angle_alpha   90.00
_cell.angle_beta   90.00
_cell.angle_gamma   90.00
#
_symmetry.space_group_name_H-M   'P 1'
#
loop_
_entity.id
_entity.type
_entity.pdbx_description
1 polymer ?
#
loop_
_entity_poly.entity_id
_entity_poly.type
_entity_poly.pdbx_seq_one_letter_code
_entity_poly.pdbx_strand_id
1 'polypeptide(L)'
;MYNARVVQQVRRKEKAMTGVLKKVILLLAVLFVVMGITISQGFMLSGFLAAGLYFIYDALSRKEYEYVLEEGRLQISVIFGRRYRKEVHVLDLKDMEVVAPSRHDKVAKYLKRGGTERLPKYDYTSYEENVPYYTMIVMEDRQKIKILMDLNEEMLECMKRMYPDRVFWGTESK
;
A
#
# COMPACT_ATOMS: atom_id res chain seq x y z
N MET A 1 14.52 -26.05 12.12
CA MET A 1 14.77 -24.85 11.30
C MET A 1 13.43 -24.41 10.72
N TYR A 2 12.91 -23.24 11.10
CA TYR A 2 11.56 -22.83 10.73
C TYR A 2 11.55 -22.21 9.33
N ASN A 3 11.22 -23.04 8.33
CA ASN A 3 10.93 -22.62 6.95
C ASN A 3 9.48 -22.10 6.84
N ALA A 4 9.08 -21.16 7.70
CA ALA A 4 7.77 -20.54 7.58
C ALA A 4 7.87 -19.37 6.60
N ARG A 5 7.47 -19.62 5.34
CA ARG A 5 7.27 -18.59 4.33
C ARG A 5 5.82 -18.13 4.40
N VAL A 6 5.60 -16.89 4.83
CA VAL A 6 4.26 -16.29 4.89
C VAL A 6 4.15 -15.23 3.81
N VAL A 7 3.08 -15.28 3.01
CA VAL A 7 2.82 -14.32 1.93
C VAL A 7 1.48 -13.66 2.16
N GLN A 8 1.44 -12.33 2.14
CA GLN A 8 0.23 -11.55 2.28
C GLN A 8 0.12 -10.54 1.14
N GLN A 9 -1.03 -10.50 0.46
CA GLN A 9 -1.35 -9.49 -0.54
C GLN A 9 -2.39 -8.52 0.01
N VAL A 10 -2.12 -7.23 -0.12
CA VAL A 10 -2.94 -6.12 0.38
C VAL A 10 -3.29 -5.20 -0.76
N ARG A 11 -4.58 -5.10 -1.09
CA ARG A 11 -5.04 -4.18 -2.13
C ARG A 11 -5.19 -2.78 -1.54
N ARG A 12 -4.65 -1.77 -2.22
CA ARG A 12 -4.87 -0.38 -1.83
C ARG A 12 -6.26 0.10 -2.28
N LYS A 13 -7.02 0.66 -1.35
CA LYS A 13 -8.29 1.35 -1.61
C LYS A 13 -8.05 2.44 -2.65
N GLU A 14 -8.84 2.40 -3.72
CA GLU A 14 -8.79 3.43 -4.76
C GLU A 14 -9.20 4.78 -4.15
N LYS A 15 -8.50 5.84 -4.54
CA LYS A 15 -8.88 7.19 -4.09
C LYS A 15 -10.26 7.52 -4.63
N ALA A 16 -11.12 8.16 -3.83
CA ALA A 16 -12.44 8.60 -4.27
C ALA A 16 -12.40 9.43 -5.57
N MET A 17 -11.37 10.28 -5.71
CA MET A 17 -11.13 11.09 -6.91
C MET A 17 -10.88 10.25 -8.17
N THR A 18 -10.28 9.06 -8.05
CA THR A 18 -10.08 8.11 -9.16
C THR A 18 -11.41 7.58 -9.67
N GLY A 19 -12.35 7.25 -8.77
CA GLY A 19 -13.69 6.83 -9.15
C GLY A 19 -14.50 7.94 -9.84
N VAL A 20 -14.42 9.17 -9.33
CA VAL A 20 -15.07 10.34 -9.94
C VAL A 20 -14.50 10.61 -11.34
N LEU A 21 -13.17 10.61 -11.48
CA LEU A 21 -12.51 10.85 -12.77
C LEU A 21 -12.88 9.79 -13.82
N LYS A 22 -12.95 8.50 -13.43
CA LYS A 22 -13.44 7.42 -14.32
C LYS A 22 -14.85 7.71 -14.86
N LYS A 23 -15.77 8.16 -14.00
CA LYS A 23 -17.14 8.54 -14.41
C LYS A 23 -17.16 9.73 -15.36
N VAL A 24 -16.34 10.75 -15.09
CA VAL A 24 -16.23 11.95 -15.95
C VAL A 24 -15.70 11.57 -17.33
N ILE A 25 -14.63 10.77 -17.40
CA ILE A 25 -14.05 10.31 -18.68
C ILE A 25 -15.09 9.50 -19.47
N LEU A 26 -15.83 8.60 -18.81
CA LEU A 26 -16.88 7.82 -19.46
C LEU A 26 -18.01 8.71 -20.01
N LEU A 27 -18.44 9.70 -19.25
CA LEU A 27 -19.48 10.65 -19.68
C LEU A 27 -19.01 11.46 -20.90
N LEU A 28 -17.78 11.97 -20.87
CA LEU A 28 -17.19 12.70 -22.01
C LEU A 28 -17.03 11.80 -23.24
N ALA A 29 -16.63 10.55 -23.07
CA ALA A 29 -16.51 9.59 -24.17
C ALA A 29 -17.87 9.39 -24.86
N VAL A 30 -18.94 9.16 -24.08
CA VAL A 30 -20.30 9.00 -24.63
C VAL A 30 -20.76 10.29 -25.31
N LEU A 31 -20.54 11.45 -24.69
CA LEU A 31 -20.92 12.75 -25.25
C LEU A 31 -20.26 13.00 -26.61
N PHE A 32 -18.95 12.75 -26.72
CA PHE A 32 -18.22 12.95 -27.97
C PHE A 32 -18.63 11.95 -29.07
N VAL A 33 -18.98 10.71 -28.70
CA VAL A 33 -19.53 9.76 -29.68
C VAL A 33 -20.88 10.25 -30.22
N VAL A 34 -21.77 10.75 -29.35
CA VAL A 34 -23.07 11.31 -29.78
C VAL A 34 -22.87 12.53 -30.69
N MET A 35 -22.02 13.48 -30.29
CA MET A 35 -21.66 14.63 -31.15
C MET A 35 -20.98 14.20 -32.46
N GLY A 36 -20.23 13.10 -32.43
CA GLY A 36 -19.62 12.44 -33.59
C GLY A 36 -20.64 12.02 -34.64
N ILE A 37 -21.79 11.54 -34.17
CA ILE A 37 -22.89 11.08 -35.01
C ILE A 37 -23.76 12.26 -35.47
N THR A 38 -24.04 13.23 -34.58
CA THR A 38 -25.03 14.28 -34.85
C THR A 38 -24.47 15.54 -35.49
N ILE A 39 -23.22 15.93 -35.19
CA ILE A 39 -22.63 17.20 -35.62
C ILE A 39 -21.53 16.97 -36.65
N SER A 40 -20.51 16.18 -36.29
CA SER A 40 -19.34 15.96 -37.14
C SER A 40 -18.56 14.74 -36.71
N GLN A 41 -18.17 13.90 -37.68
CA GLN A 41 -17.34 12.71 -37.45
C GLN A 41 -16.00 13.03 -36.76
N GLY A 42 -15.51 14.28 -36.81
CA GLY A 42 -14.30 14.69 -36.10
C GLY A 42 -14.36 14.44 -34.58
N PHE A 43 -15.54 14.49 -33.97
CA PHE A 43 -15.71 14.17 -32.55
C PHE A 43 -15.61 12.67 -32.23
N MET A 44 -15.75 11.78 -33.22
CA MET A 44 -15.60 10.33 -32.99
C MET A 44 -14.19 9.98 -32.50
N LEU A 45 -13.15 10.58 -33.07
CA LEU A 45 -11.77 10.33 -32.64
C LEU A 45 -11.59 10.70 -31.16
N SER A 46 -12.11 11.87 -30.75
CA SER A 46 -12.08 12.30 -29.35
C SER A 46 -12.83 11.34 -28.42
N GLY A 47 -13.99 10.82 -28.86
CA GLY A 47 -14.75 9.81 -28.12
C GLY A 47 -13.97 8.50 -27.94
N PHE A 48 -13.35 7.99 -29.01
CA PHE A 48 -12.51 6.78 -28.95
C PHE A 48 -11.26 6.99 -28.09
N LEU A 49 -10.60 8.14 -28.19
CA LEU A 49 -9.46 8.48 -27.33
C LEU A 49 -9.85 8.55 -25.85
N ALA A 50 -11.01 9.15 -25.53
CA ALA A 50 -11.53 9.19 -24.16
C ALA A 50 -11.85 7.79 -23.64
N ALA A 51 -12.45 6.92 -24.46
CA ALA A 51 -12.69 5.52 -24.11
C ALA A 51 -11.36 4.76 -23.89
N GLY A 52 -10.37 4.95 -24.77
CA GLY A 52 -9.03 4.38 -24.59
C GLY A 52 -8.37 4.85 -23.30
N LEU A 53 -8.47 6.14 -22.99
CA LEU A 53 -7.96 6.71 -21.75
C LEU A 53 -8.65 6.11 -20.51
N TYR A 54 -9.96 5.85 -20.57
CA TYR A 54 -10.68 5.16 -19.50
C TYR A 54 -10.07 3.80 -19.20
N PHE A 55 -9.81 2.97 -20.21
CA PHE A 55 -9.20 1.65 -20.04
C PHE A 55 -7.77 1.72 -19.50
N ILE A 56 -6.96 2.65 -20.03
CA ILE A 56 -5.58 2.86 -19.56
C ILE A 56 -5.60 3.31 -18.09
N TYR A 57 -6.45 4.27 -17.75
CA TYR A 57 -6.57 4.78 -16.39
C TYR A 57 -7.06 3.70 -15.42
N ASP A 58 -8.04 2.88 -15.81
CA ASP A 58 -8.51 1.77 -14.98
C ASP A 58 -7.40 0.76 -14.70
N ALA A 59 -6.65 0.36 -15.74
CA ALA A 59 -5.55 -0.59 -15.61
C ALA A 59 -4.43 -0.05 -14.71
N LEU A 60 -4.03 1.22 -14.88
CA LEU A 60 -2.93 1.84 -14.12
C LEU A 60 -3.31 2.27 -12.70
N SER A 61 -4.60 2.49 -12.44
CA SER A 61 -5.09 2.94 -11.12
C SER A 61 -4.98 1.88 -10.02
N ARG A 62 -4.85 0.61 -10.40
CA ARG A 62 -4.80 -0.52 -9.47
C ARG A 62 -3.39 -0.68 -8.90
N LYS A 63 -3.27 -0.54 -7.58
CA LYS A 63 -2.03 -0.79 -6.84
C LYS A 63 -2.30 -1.79 -5.73
N GLU A 64 -1.52 -2.86 -5.76
CA GLU A 64 -1.55 -3.93 -4.76
C GLU A 64 -0.15 -4.01 -4.14
N TYR A 65 -0.10 -4.37 -2.87
CA TYR A 65 1.13 -4.59 -2.11
C TYR A 65 1.23 -6.07 -1.77
N GLU A 66 2.43 -6.60 -1.81
CA GLU A 66 2.71 -7.98 -1.44
C GLU A 66 3.83 -7.97 -0.42
N TYR A 67 3.59 -8.63 0.71
CA TYR A 67 4.55 -8.82 1.78
C TYR A 67 4.92 -10.29 1.82
N VAL A 68 6.22 -10.57 1.77
CA VAL A 68 6.77 -11.92 1.87
C VAL A 68 7.68 -11.94 3.08
N LEU A 69 7.34 -12.76 4.06
CA LEU A 69 8.17 -13.02 5.23
C LEU A 69 8.82 -14.39 5.08
N GLU A 70 10.14 -14.42 4.93
CA GLU A 70 10.91 -15.62 4.68
C GLU A 70 12.29 -15.50 5.32
N GLU A 71 12.71 -16.53 6.08
CA GLU A 71 14.05 -16.60 6.71
C GLU A 71 14.45 -15.38 7.56
N GLY A 72 13.48 -14.72 8.20
CA GLY A 72 13.74 -13.52 9.01
C GLY A 72 13.92 -12.25 8.17
N ARG A 73 13.62 -12.28 6.88
CA ARG A 73 13.56 -11.12 5.99
C ARG A 73 12.12 -10.82 5.60
N LEU A 74 11.78 -9.54 5.59
CA LEU A 74 10.51 -9.03 5.10
C LEU A 74 10.73 -8.31 3.78
N GLN A 75 10.23 -8.90 2.69
CA GLN A 75 10.25 -8.33 1.36
C GLN A 75 8.90 -7.69 1.05
N ILE A 76 8.94 -6.45 0.58
CA ILE A 76 7.76 -5.68 0.19
C ILE A 76 7.84 -5.42 -1.32
N SER A 77 6.80 -5.85 -2.03
CA SER A 77 6.63 -5.65 -3.45
C SER A 77 5.38 -4.84 -3.76
N VAL A 78 5.45 -4.00 -4.79
CA VAL A 78 4.31 -3.26 -5.34
C VAL A 78 3.93 -3.89 -6.67
N ILE A 79 2.67 -4.32 -6.78
CA ILE A 79 2.09 -4.88 -8.00
C ILE A 79 1.25 -3.78 -8.67
N PHE A 80 1.66 -3.39 -9.87
CA PHE A 80 0.98 -2.39 -10.70
C PHE A 80 0.10 -3.09 -11.74
N GLY A 81 -1.18 -2.70 -11.79
CA GLY A 81 -2.12 -3.15 -12.82
C GLY A 81 -2.24 -4.67 -12.94
N ARG A 82 -2.00 -5.41 -11.85
CA ARG A 82 -1.99 -6.89 -11.78
C ARG A 82 -1.00 -7.58 -12.74
N ARG A 83 0.00 -6.87 -13.24
CA ARG A 83 0.95 -7.42 -14.22
C ARG A 83 2.40 -7.23 -13.78
N TYR A 84 2.76 -6.00 -13.40
CA TYR A 84 4.14 -5.66 -13.13
C TYR A 84 4.40 -5.62 -11.62
N ARG A 85 5.19 -6.57 -11.13
CA ARG A 85 5.66 -6.63 -9.73
C ARG A 85 7.01 -5.94 -9.63
N LYS A 86 7.12 -4.94 -8.76
CA LYS A 86 8.36 -4.24 -8.45
C LYS A 86 8.68 -4.42 -6.97
N GLU A 87 9.82 -5.02 -6.68
CA GLU A 87 10.37 -5.06 -5.32
C GLU A 87 10.77 -3.63 -4.91
N VAL A 88 10.33 -3.20 -3.72
CA VAL A 88 10.59 -1.84 -3.22
C VAL A 88 11.45 -1.83 -1.97
N HIS A 89 11.29 -2.80 -1.07
CA HIS A 89 12.13 -2.94 0.13
C HIS A 89 12.39 -4.41 0.45
N VAL A 90 13.60 -4.69 0.90
CA VAL A 90 14.00 -5.98 1.48
C VAL A 90 14.65 -5.70 2.81
N LEU A 91 13.99 -6.10 3.89
CA LEU A 91 14.31 -5.66 5.24
C LEU A 91 14.71 -6.86 6.08
N ASP A 92 15.83 -6.78 6.77
CA ASP A 92 16.22 -7.80 7.75
C ASP A 92 15.52 -7.50 9.08
N LEU A 93 14.78 -8.47 9.62
CA LEU A 93 14.11 -8.31 10.90
C LEU A 93 15.09 -8.16 12.07
N LYS A 94 16.37 -8.52 11.91
CA LYS A 94 17.43 -8.26 12.91
C LYS A 94 17.63 -6.77 13.16
N ASP A 95 17.42 -5.96 12.12
CA ASP A 95 17.61 -4.50 12.15
C ASP A 95 16.33 -3.75 12.52
N MET A 96 15.24 -4.48 12.77
CA MET A 96 13.96 -3.95 13.22
C MET A 96 14.08 -3.45 14.67
N GLU A 97 13.63 -2.23 14.95
CA GLU A 97 13.55 -1.69 16.31
C GLU A 97 12.22 -2.05 16.96
N VAL A 98 11.11 -1.83 16.25
CA VAL A 98 9.76 -2.06 16.77
C VAL A 98 8.74 -2.27 15.65
N VAL A 99 7.77 -3.15 15.89
CA VAL A 99 6.51 -3.28 15.15
C VAL A 99 5.37 -3.20 16.14
N ALA A 100 4.49 -2.22 15.95
CA ALA A 100 3.32 -2.06 16.80
C ALA A 100 2.17 -1.43 16.03
N PRO A 101 0.91 -1.57 16.49
CA PRO A 101 -0.21 -0.82 15.96
C PRO A 101 0.11 0.67 15.92
N SER A 102 -0.33 1.38 14.89
CA SER A 102 0.13 2.75 14.66
C SER A 102 -0.30 3.78 15.72
N ARG A 103 -1.21 3.41 16.63
CA ARG A 103 -1.61 4.20 17.81
C ARG A 103 -0.99 3.71 19.12
N HIS A 104 0.01 2.84 19.06
CA HIS A 104 0.66 2.27 20.24
C HIS A 104 1.79 3.17 20.78
N ASP A 105 1.97 3.20 22.11
CA ASP A 105 2.96 4.08 22.77
C ASP A 105 4.39 3.83 22.30
N LYS A 106 4.74 2.57 22.03
CA LYS A 106 6.06 2.17 21.51
C LYS A 106 6.44 2.85 20.18
N VAL A 107 5.46 3.32 19.40
CA VAL A 107 5.69 4.05 18.14
C VAL A 107 5.26 5.52 18.22
N ALA A 108 4.77 5.99 19.37
CA ALA A 108 4.25 7.34 19.57
C ALA A 108 5.31 8.42 19.28
N LYS A 109 6.58 8.18 19.67
CA LYS A 109 7.69 9.10 19.40
C LYS A 109 7.94 9.34 17.90
N TYR A 110 7.46 8.45 17.03
CA TYR A 110 7.59 8.53 15.57
C TYR A 110 6.32 9.05 14.87
N LEU A 111 5.34 9.57 15.62
CA LEU A 111 4.11 10.11 15.06
C LEU A 111 4.35 11.46 14.37
N LYS A 112 3.60 11.71 13.29
CA LYS A 112 3.73 12.94 12.52
C LYS A 112 3.30 14.18 13.32
N ARG A 113 2.41 14.03 14.30
CA ARG A 113 1.94 15.09 15.19
C ARG A 113 2.23 14.62 16.62
N GLY A 114 3.09 15.34 17.34
CA GLY A 114 3.46 15.03 18.73
C GLY A 114 4.67 14.12 18.93
N GLY A 115 5.22 13.50 17.87
CA GLY A 115 6.45 12.71 17.97
C GLY A 115 7.71 13.57 18.04
N THR A 116 8.74 13.07 18.73
CA THR A 116 10.05 13.71 18.89
C THR A 116 11.02 13.40 17.76
N GLU A 117 10.81 12.28 17.03
CA GLU A 117 11.72 11.81 15.97
C GLU A 117 11.03 11.79 14.60
N ARG A 118 11.71 12.33 13.57
CA ARG A 118 11.23 12.38 12.18
C ARG A 118 12.02 11.41 11.31
N LEU A 119 11.33 10.43 10.75
CA LEU A 119 11.93 9.40 9.88
C LEU A 119 11.33 9.48 8.48
N PRO A 120 12.09 9.11 7.42
CA PRO A 120 11.53 8.81 6.11
C PRO A 120 10.41 7.78 6.25
N LYS A 121 9.24 8.10 5.65
CA LYS A 121 8.04 7.27 5.76
C LYS A 121 7.72 6.60 4.43
N TYR A 122 7.58 5.28 4.47
CA TYR A 122 7.02 4.48 3.38
C TYR A 122 5.65 3.92 3.81
N ASP A 123 4.67 4.00 2.91
CA ASP A 123 3.27 3.69 3.21
C ASP A 123 2.74 2.64 2.24
N TYR A 124 2.57 1.42 2.77
CA TYR A 124 2.08 0.26 2.07
C TYR A 124 0.72 -0.19 2.58
N THR A 125 -0.02 0.66 3.29
CA THR A 125 -1.34 0.33 3.85
C THR A 125 -2.43 0.28 2.77
N SER A 126 -3.49 -0.49 3.02
CA SER A 126 -4.67 -0.54 2.16
C SER A 126 -5.48 0.74 2.20
N TYR A 127 -5.48 1.48 3.31
CA TYR A 127 -6.43 2.57 3.62
C TYR A 127 -7.89 2.09 3.78
N GLU A 128 -8.12 0.82 4.09
CA GLU A 128 -9.45 0.36 4.51
C GLU A 128 -9.78 0.83 5.94
N GLU A 129 -11.00 1.33 6.12
CA GLU A 129 -11.41 2.04 7.36
C GLU A 129 -11.46 1.13 8.61
N ASN A 130 -11.49 -0.19 8.41
CA ASN A 130 -11.59 -1.19 9.48
C ASN A 130 -10.39 -2.14 9.55
N VAL A 131 -9.32 -1.87 8.78
CA VAL A 131 -8.10 -2.69 8.81
C VAL A 131 -7.07 -1.99 9.69
N PRO A 132 -6.65 -2.61 10.82
CA PRO A 132 -5.59 -2.04 11.64
C PRO A 132 -4.28 -2.08 10.85
N TYR A 133 -3.56 -0.97 10.87
CA TYR A 133 -2.24 -0.88 10.24
C TYR A 133 -1.14 -0.70 11.29
N TYR A 134 -0.03 -1.38 11.05
CA TYR A 134 1.12 -1.45 11.92
C TYR A 134 2.21 -0.50 11.43
N THR A 135 2.92 0.10 12.38
CA THR A 135 4.13 0.87 12.15
C THR A 135 5.32 -0.01 12.48
N MET A 136 6.18 -0.21 11.49
CA MET A 136 7.50 -0.80 11.67
C MET A 136 8.57 0.29 11.62
N ILE A 137 9.50 0.25 12.56
CA ILE A 137 10.72 1.06 12.57
C ILE A 137 11.89 0.10 12.39
N VAL A 138 12.71 0.35 11.38
CA VAL A 138 13.82 -0.52 10.99
C VAL A 138 14.99 0.33 10.50
N MET A 139 16.21 -0.16 10.70
CA MET A 139 17.41 0.40 10.10
C MET A 139 17.57 -0.16 8.68
N GLU A 140 17.56 0.71 7.67
CA GLU A 140 17.86 0.37 6.28
C GLU A 140 19.02 1.29 5.84
N ASP A 141 20.11 0.73 5.30
CA ASP A 141 21.28 1.48 4.85
C ASP A 141 21.82 2.52 5.86
N ARG A 142 21.89 2.12 7.15
CA ARG A 142 22.29 2.96 8.30
C ARG A 142 21.35 4.12 8.61
N GLN A 143 20.17 4.16 8.01
CA GLN A 143 19.12 5.14 8.29
C GLN A 143 17.90 4.47 8.91
N LYS A 144 17.35 5.06 9.99
CA LYS A 144 16.04 4.65 10.50
C LYS A 144 14.96 5.06 9.51
N ILE A 145 14.13 4.11 9.11
CA ILE A 145 12.95 4.36 8.29
C ILE A 145 11.69 3.90 9.01
N LYS A 146 10.58 4.52 8.63
CA LYS A 146 9.25 4.19 9.13
C LYS A 146 8.42 3.58 8.02
N ILE A 147 7.90 2.38 8.26
CA ILE A 147 7.09 1.66 7.29
C ILE A 147 5.71 1.42 7.87
N LEU A 148 4.65 1.72 7.10
CA LEU A 148 3.28 1.41 7.46
C LEU A 148 2.75 0.25 6.61
N MET A 149 2.20 -0.77 7.23
CA MET A 149 1.71 -2.00 6.58
C MET A 149 0.47 -2.54 7.27
N ASP A 150 -0.33 -3.28 6.52
CA ASP A 150 -1.48 -4.01 7.06
C ASP A 150 -1.04 -5.46 7.29
N LEU A 151 -0.57 -5.78 8.48
CA LEU A 151 -0.06 -7.13 8.77
C LEU A 151 -1.20 -8.01 9.30
N ASN A 152 -1.34 -9.20 8.72
CA ASN A 152 -2.27 -10.21 9.22
C ASN A 152 -1.73 -10.89 10.49
N GLU A 153 -2.60 -11.64 11.16
CA GLU A 153 -2.26 -12.34 12.41
C GLU A 153 -1.09 -13.31 12.20
N GLU A 154 -1.10 -14.10 11.13
CA GLU A 154 -0.04 -15.08 10.84
C GLU A 154 1.36 -14.45 10.70
N MET A 155 1.50 -13.35 9.96
CA MET A 155 2.77 -12.64 9.80
C MET A 155 3.24 -12.08 11.13
N LEU A 156 2.35 -11.42 11.86
CA LEU A 156 2.69 -10.83 13.15
C LEU A 156 3.06 -11.91 14.17
N GLU A 157 2.39 -13.08 14.18
CA GLU A 157 2.74 -14.23 15.02
C GLU A 157 4.12 -14.76 14.69
N CYS A 158 4.43 -14.90 13.40
CA CYS A 158 5.77 -15.28 12.95
C CYS A 158 6.82 -14.27 13.41
N MET A 159 6.56 -12.97 13.24
CA MET A 159 7.47 -11.91 13.68
C MET A 159 7.63 -11.89 15.20
N LYS A 160 6.55 -12.06 15.97
CA LYS A 160 6.55 -12.10 17.43
C LYS A 160 7.32 -13.29 17.96
N ARG A 161 7.19 -14.45 17.33
CA ARG A 161 7.96 -15.66 17.69
C ARG A 161 9.46 -15.47 17.45
N MET A 162 9.85 -14.74 16.40
CA MET A 162 11.25 -14.44 16.12
C MET A 162 11.82 -13.33 17.02
N TYR A 163 11.03 -12.28 17.27
CA TYR A 163 11.45 -11.09 18.02
C TYR A 163 10.37 -10.66 19.03
N PRO A 164 10.21 -11.39 20.15
CA PRO A 164 9.13 -11.17 21.10
C PRO A 164 9.17 -9.78 21.74
N ASP A 165 10.35 -9.21 21.96
CA ASP A 165 10.50 -7.89 22.62
C ASP A 165 10.31 -6.70 21.68
N ARG A 166 10.14 -6.95 20.38
CA ARG A 166 10.06 -5.91 19.34
C ARG A 166 8.70 -5.82 18.68
N VAL A 167 7.89 -6.88 18.77
CA VAL A 167 6.56 -6.94 18.16
C VAL A 167 5.48 -6.82 19.24
N PHE A 168 4.56 -5.88 19.09
CA PHE A 168 3.51 -5.61 20.06
C PHE A 168 2.12 -5.79 19.44
N TRP A 169 1.19 -6.33 20.24
CA TRP A 169 -0.19 -6.60 19.87
C TRP A 169 -1.12 -5.80 20.79
N GLY A 170 -2.28 -5.41 20.28
CA GLY A 170 -3.28 -4.71 21.10
C GLY A 170 -2.89 -3.29 21.50
N THR A 171 -3.75 -2.65 22.29
CA THR A 171 -3.59 -1.26 22.79
C THR A 171 -3.00 -1.25 24.21
N GLU A 172 -2.34 -2.33 24.63
CA GLU A 172 -1.86 -2.46 26.01
C GLU A 172 -0.62 -1.59 26.22
N SER A 173 -0.87 -0.34 26.62
CA SER A 173 0.06 0.42 27.43
C SER A 173 0.24 -0.34 28.76
N LYS A 174 1.43 -0.88 29.00
CA LYS A 174 1.84 -1.21 30.37
C LYS A 174 1.85 0.04 31.23
#